data_AF-L0RES6-F1
#
_entry.id   AF-L0RES6-F1
#
_cell.length_a   1.000
_cell.length_b   1.000
_cell.length_c   1.000
_cell.angle_alpha   90.00
_cell.angle_beta   90.00
_cell.angle_gamma   90.00
#
_symmetry.space_group_name_H-M   'P 1'
#
loop_
_entity.id
_entity.type
_entity.pdbx_description
1 polymer ?
#
loop_
_entity_poly.entity_id
_entity_poly.type
_entity_poly.pdbx_seq_one_letter_code
_entity_poly.pdbx_strand_id
1 'polypeptide(L)'
;MAGKRAELRKQTPFNRWNDFLKWKAESGDEVALQVLRSKKAPIERKVQQEFAKADPSASNWKLRQSQIRMDSSLVWKDKRKLISIAKMLQLQAEEAKRSNDTNKRSLDKITWRVDSSGNVLYSLKSGGMVKDNGDKIFFSINDPTAKIVAEKLAKRMFGANIKIKGNEIYRMQRKVMVEQSSCR
;
A
#
# COMPACT_ATOMS: atom_id res chain seq x y z
N MET A 1 -17.89 -15.24 -24.96
CA MET A 1 -16.67 -14.42 -24.75
C MET A 1 -15.34 -15.19 -24.87
N ALA A 2 -15.31 -16.53 -24.96
CA ALA A 2 -14.05 -17.31 -25.07
C ALA A 2 -13.41 -17.30 -26.47
N GLY A 3 -14.21 -17.19 -27.55
CA GLY A 3 -13.73 -17.27 -28.94
C GLY A 3 -12.79 -16.14 -29.36
N LYS A 4 -13.16 -14.87 -29.11
CA LYS A 4 -12.32 -13.69 -29.45
C LYS A 4 -10.92 -13.73 -28.83
N ARG A 5 -10.76 -14.33 -27.65
CA ARG A 5 -9.44 -14.49 -26.99
C ARG A 5 -8.59 -15.58 -27.62
N ALA A 6 -9.20 -16.65 -28.14
CA ALA A 6 -8.49 -17.72 -28.84
C ALA A 6 -7.98 -17.24 -30.21
N GLU A 7 -8.75 -16.39 -30.89
CA GLU A 7 -8.39 -15.78 -32.17
C GLU A 7 -7.22 -14.80 -32.05
N LEU A 8 -7.23 -13.94 -31.02
CA LEU A 8 -6.11 -13.03 -30.72
C LEU A 8 -4.81 -13.78 -30.35
N ARG A 9 -4.93 -14.99 -29.76
CA ARG A 9 -3.77 -15.86 -29.47
C ARG A 9 -3.12 -16.45 -30.72
N LYS A 10 -3.88 -16.64 -31.81
CA LYS A 10 -3.29 -17.06 -33.10
C LYS A 10 -2.43 -15.96 -33.71
N GLN A 11 -2.74 -14.69 -33.42
CA GLN A 11 -2.02 -13.53 -33.96
C GLN A 11 -0.80 -13.14 -33.11
N THR A 12 -0.77 -13.51 -31.83
CA THR A 12 0.35 -13.18 -30.93
C THR A 12 0.81 -14.43 -30.15
N PRO A 13 1.87 -15.12 -30.61
CA PRO A 13 2.30 -16.38 -30.01
C PRO A 13 3.01 -16.21 -28.65
N PHE A 14 3.22 -14.98 -28.19
CA PHE A 14 3.94 -14.70 -26.94
C PHE A 14 2.99 -14.71 -25.75
N ASN A 15 3.25 -15.61 -24.79
CA ASN A 15 2.51 -15.71 -23.54
C ASN A 15 3.09 -14.82 -22.42
N ARG A 16 4.29 -14.26 -22.62
CA ARG A 16 4.98 -13.39 -21.67
C ARG A 16 5.52 -12.17 -22.40
N TRP A 17 5.34 -11.00 -21.78
CA TRP A 17 5.86 -9.72 -22.28
C TRP A 17 7.39 -9.75 -22.53
N ASN A 18 8.12 -10.51 -21.72
CA ASN A 18 9.56 -10.65 -21.87
C ASN A 18 9.96 -11.40 -23.15
N ASP A 19 9.15 -12.38 -23.57
CA ASP A 19 9.44 -13.19 -24.76
C ASP A 19 9.15 -12.39 -26.03
N PHE A 20 8.10 -11.56 -26.01
CA PHE A 20 7.84 -10.57 -27.05
C PHE A 20 8.98 -9.56 -27.20
N LEU A 21 9.50 -9.02 -26.08
CA LEU A 21 10.61 -8.08 -26.11
C LEU A 21 11.92 -8.72 -26.61
N LYS A 22 12.18 -9.98 -26.27
CA LYS A 22 13.33 -10.72 -26.81
C LYS A 22 13.22 -10.87 -28.32
N TRP A 23 12.08 -11.33 -28.82
CA TRP A 23 11.84 -11.47 -30.25
C TRP A 23 12.00 -10.14 -31.00
N LYS A 24 11.48 -9.03 -30.43
CA LYS A 24 11.65 -7.70 -30.99
C LYS A 24 13.11 -7.24 -31.00
N ALA A 25 13.86 -7.49 -29.92
CA ALA A 25 15.28 -7.16 -29.83
C ALA A 25 16.13 -8.00 -30.79
N GLU A 26 15.81 -9.29 -30.96
CA GLU A 26 16.43 -10.18 -31.96
C GLU A 26 16.12 -9.73 -33.39
N SER A 27 14.96 -9.10 -33.61
CA SER A 27 14.58 -8.46 -34.87
C SER A 27 15.24 -7.08 -35.08
N GLY A 28 16.15 -6.65 -34.20
CA GLY A 28 16.89 -5.39 -34.31
C GLY A 28 16.23 -4.18 -33.66
N ASP A 29 15.16 -4.34 -32.87
CA ASP A 29 14.52 -3.24 -32.16
C ASP A 29 15.35 -2.80 -30.94
N GLU A 30 16.07 -1.69 -31.09
CA GLU A 30 16.95 -1.13 -30.06
C GLU A 30 16.19 -0.70 -28.80
N VAL A 31 14.91 -0.30 -28.93
CA VAL A 31 14.06 0.09 -27.80
C VAL A 31 13.75 -1.15 -26.96
N ALA A 32 13.41 -2.27 -27.60
CA ALA A 32 13.18 -3.54 -26.91
C ALA A 32 14.45 -4.02 -26.19
N LEU A 33 15.62 -3.87 -26.83
CA LEU A 33 16.92 -4.20 -26.23
C LEU A 33 17.23 -3.32 -25.01
N GLN A 34 16.95 -2.02 -25.09
CA GLN A 34 17.13 -1.07 -23.99
C GLN A 34 16.22 -1.39 -22.81
N VAL A 35 14.95 -1.77 -23.06
CA VAL A 35 14.00 -2.19 -22.01
C VAL A 35 14.44 -3.50 -21.34
N LEU A 36 15.02 -4.45 -22.09
CA LEU A 36 15.58 -5.67 -21.52
C LEU A 36 16.82 -5.38 -20.66
N ARG A 37 17.66 -4.42 -21.07
CA ARG A 37 18.85 -3.98 -20.33
C ARG A 37 18.50 -3.18 -19.07
N SER A 38 17.49 -2.32 -19.13
CA SER A 38 17.07 -1.46 -18.00
C SER A 38 16.51 -2.25 -16.81
N LYS A 39 15.88 -3.41 -17.06
CA LYS A 39 15.46 -4.33 -15.99
C LYS A 39 16.61 -5.07 -15.31
N LYS A 40 17.75 -5.25 -16.01
CA LYS A 40 18.95 -5.90 -15.46
C LYS A 40 19.82 -4.93 -14.66
N ALA A 41 19.75 -3.63 -14.95
CA ALA A 41 20.35 -2.63 -14.08
C ALA A 41 19.63 -2.66 -12.72
N PRO A 42 20.34 -2.71 -11.57
CA PRO A 42 19.72 -2.46 -10.28
C PRO A 42 19.16 -1.04 -10.34
N ILE A 43 17.85 -0.93 -10.54
CA ILE A 43 17.17 0.35 -10.42
C ILE A 43 17.32 0.69 -8.94
N GLU A 44 18.28 1.55 -8.60
CA GLU A 44 18.29 2.29 -7.35
C GLU A 44 16.99 3.07 -7.32
N ARG A 45 15.97 2.45 -6.75
CA ARG A 45 14.65 3.03 -6.56
C ARG A 45 14.84 4.19 -5.59
N LYS A 46 15.04 5.41 -6.11
CA LYS A 46 14.83 6.68 -5.41
C LYS A 46 13.36 6.88 -4.99
N VAL A 47 12.67 5.83 -4.54
CA VAL A 47 11.24 5.85 -4.22
C VAL A 47 10.96 6.54 -2.89
N GLN A 48 11.97 6.94 -2.11
CA GLN A 48 11.75 7.28 -0.70
C GLN A 48 12.04 8.72 -0.31
N GLN A 49 12.66 9.56 -1.15
CA GLN A 49 13.20 10.83 -0.65
C GLN A 49 12.31 12.07 -0.87
N GLU A 50 11.42 12.07 -1.87
CA GLU A 50 10.57 13.26 -2.12
C GLU A 50 9.45 13.43 -1.10
N PHE A 51 8.87 12.35 -0.56
CA PHE A 51 7.88 12.45 0.51
C PHE A 51 8.49 12.71 1.89
N ALA A 52 9.80 12.48 2.06
CA ALA A 52 10.50 12.67 3.33
C ALA A 52 10.83 14.14 3.64
N LYS A 53 10.70 15.06 2.67
CA LYS A 53 10.97 16.50 2.83
C LYS A 53 9.75 17.33 3.23
N ALA A 54 8.63 16.70 3.62
CA ALA A 54 7.43 17.42 4.03
C ALA A 54 7.50 17.82 5.52
N ASP A 55 7.52 19.13 5.77
CA ASP A 55 7.52 19.77 7.08
C ASP A 55 6.32 19.29 7.95
N PRO A 56 6.52 18.77 9.19
CA PRO A 56 5.52 17.99 9.93
C PRO A 56 4.61 18.85 10.85
N SER A 57 4.16 20.01 10.38
CA SER A 57 3.11 20.76 11.06
C SER A 57 1.80 19.96 11.04
N ALA A 58 1.29 19.60 12.22
CA ALA A 58 0.13 18.72 12.39
C ALA A 58 -1.13 19.19 11.62
N SER A 59 -1.24 20.48 11.36
CA SER A 59 -2.36 21.11 10.63
C SER A 59 -2.39 20.77 9.15
N ASN A 60 -1.26 20.42 8.52
CA ASN A 60 -1.22 20.11 7.09
C ASN A 60 -1.69 18.69 6.76
N TRP A 61 -1.65 17.75 7.71
CA TRP A 61 -1.90 16.33 7.43
C TRP A 61 -3.36 16.03 7.11
N LYS A 62 -4.29 16.63 7.84
CA LYS A 62 -5.73 16.50 7.56
C LYS A 62 -6.08 17.11 6.20
N LEU A 63 -5.46 18.25 5.87
CA LEU A 63 -5.62 18.91 4.57
C LEU A 63 -5.10 18.03 3.42
N ARG A 64 -3.89 17.48 3.56
CA ARG A 64 -3.29 16.56 2.58
C ARG A 64 -4.14 15.30 2.39
N GLN A 65 -4.63 14.71 3.49
CA GLN A 65 -5.54 13.56 3.41
C GLN A 65 -6.87 13.91 2.72
N SER A 66 -7.39 15.13 2.92
CA SER A 66 -8.59 15.61 2.22
C SER A 66 -8.33 15.78 0.72
N GLN A 67 -7.21 16.40 0.35
CA GLN A 67 -6.80 16.57 -1.05
C GLN A 67 -6.72 15.22 -1.76
N ILE A 68 -6.09 14.21 -1.16
CA ILE A 68 -6.02 12.85 -1.73
C ILE A 68 -7.41 12.24 -1.92
N ARG A 69 -8.38 12.51 -1.03
CA ARG A 69 -9.74 12.01 -1.17
C ARG A 69 -10.48 12.68 -2.32
N MET A 70 -10.32 14.00 -2.47
CA MET A 70 -11.04 14.83 -3.44
C MET A 70 -10.44 14.81 -4.84
N ASP A 71 -9.18 14.43 -4.98
CA ASP A 71 -8.48 14.38 -6.26
C ASP A 71 -9.20 13.45 -7.25
N SER A 72 -9.83 14.00 -8.30
CA SER A 72 -10.58 13.21 -9.28
C SER A 72 -9.69 12.44 -10.25
N SER A 73 -8.39 12.79 -10.35
CA SER A 73 -7.45 12.11 -11.25
C SER A 73 -7.02 10.74 -10.75
N LEU A 74 -7.19 10.48 -9.44
CA LEU A 74 -6.75 9.24 -8.79
C LEU A 74 -7.86 8.20 -8.74
N VAL A 75 -7.53 6.97 -9.12
CA VAL A 75 -8.42 5.82 -8.93
C VAL A 75 -8.56 5.52 -7.44
N TRP A 76 -9.72 5.02 -7.01
CA TRP A 76 -9.99 4.64 -5.62
C TRP A 76 -8.86 3.81 -4.96
N LYS A 77 -8.28 2.86 -5.70
CA LYS A 77 -7.16 2.03 -5.22
C LYS A 77 -5.92 2.86 -4.90
N ASP A 78 -5.61 3.87 -5.70
CA ASP A 78 -4.46 4.75 -5.52
C ASP A 78 -4.67 5.70 -4.34
N LYS A 79 -5.87 6.29 -4.24
CA LYS A 79 -6.27 7.10 -3.08
C LYS A 79 -6.10 6.32 -1.78
N ARG A 80 -6.58 5.07 -1.74
CA ARG A 80 -6.49 4.21 -0.57
C ARG A 80 -5.04 3.99 -0.12
N LYS A 81 -4.15 3.67 -1.07
CA LYS A 81 -2.71 3.47 -0.80
C LYS A 81 -2.08 4.75 -0.23
N LEU A 82 -2.32 5.89 -0.86
CA LEU A 82 -1.78 7.18 -0.44
C LEU A 82 -2.30 7.59 0.94
N ILE A 83 -3.57 7.35 1.24
CA ILE A 83 -4.16 7.60 2.57
C ILE A 83 -3.48 6.74 3.63
N SER A 84 -3.22 5.47 3.34
CA SER A 84 -2.54 4.55 4.26
C SER A 84 -1.12 5.04 4.57
N ILE A 85 -0.35 5.36 3.53
CA ILE A 85 1.02 5.91 3.65
C ILE A 85 1.00 7.22 4.45
N ALA A 86 0.11 8.16 4.13
CA ALA A 86 -0.01 9.43 4.83
C ALA A 86 -0.31 9.25 6.32
N LYS A 87 -1.19 8.30 6.68
CA LYS A 87 -1.51 8.01 8.10
C LYS A 87 -0.36 7.34 8.84
N MET A 88 0.43 6.50 8.15
CA MET A 88 1.62 5.89 8.73
C MET A 88 2.71 6.93 8.97
N LEU A 89 2.96 7.84 8.02
CA LEU A 89 3.90 8.95 8.20
C LEU A 89 3.46 9.87 9.35
N GLN A 90 2.16 10.12 9.47
CA GLN A 90 1.62 10.85 10.62
C GLN A 90 1.89 10.12 11.94
N LEU A 91 1.76 8.78 12.00
CA LEU A 91 2.08 8.00 13.20
C LEU A 91 3.56 8.14 13.57
N GLN A 92 4.44 8.08 12.57
CA GLN A 92 5.88 8.25 12.76
C GLN A 92 6.23 9.64 13.30
N ALA A 93 5.66 10.70 12.72
CA ALA A 93 5.87 12.07 13.19
C ALA A 93 5.37 12.30 14.62
N GLU A 94 4.24 11.68 15.00
CA GLU A 94 3.73 11.75 16.36
C GLU A 94 4.58 10.98 17.37
N GLU A 95 5.13 9.81 17.01
CA GLU A 95 6.08 9.10 17.86
C GLU A 95 7.37 9.89 18.07
N ALA A 96 7.87 10.53 17.00
CA ALA A 96 9.05 11.39 17.09
C ALA A 96 8.85 12.55 18.08
N LYS A 97 7.64 13.12 18.16
CA LYS A 97 7.28 14.19 19.10
C LYS A 97 7.11 13.69 20.55
N ARG A 98 6.63 12.46 20.75
CA ARG A 98 6.35 11.91 22.09
C ARG A 98 7.60 11.43 22.82
N SER A 99 8.63 11.01 22.09
CA SER A 99 9.85 10.49 22.69
C SER A 99 11.06 11.02 21.94
N ASN A 100 11.98 11.67 22.66
CA ASN A 100 13.29 12.06 22.12
C ASN A 100 14.27 10.88 22.05
N ASP A 101 13.97 9.76 22.71
CA ASP A 101 14.82 8.58 22.74
C ASP A 101 14.62 7.72 21.48
N THR A 102 15.64 7.68 20.64
CA THR A 102 15.67 6.93 19.37
C THR A 102 15.48 5.42 19.57
N ASN A 103 15.80 4.88 20.75
CA ASN A 103 15.64 3.45 21.02
C ASN A 103 14.19 3.05 21.34
N LYS A 104 13.35 4.01 21.77
CA LYS A 104 11.92 3.76 22.05
C LYS A 104 11.03 4.01 20.82
N ARG A 105 11.56 4.61 19.76
CA ARG A 105 10.85 4.89 18.51
C ARG A 105 10.73 3.62 17.67
N SER A 106 9.58 2.97 17.77
CA SER A 106 9.23 1.78 16.98
C SER A 106 9.06 2.08 15.49
N LEU A 107 8.65 3.32 15.19
CA LEU A 107 8.39 3.80 13.84
C LEU A 107 9.56 4.54 13.19
N ASP A 108 10.74 4.55 13.79
CA ASP A 108 11.91 5.17 13.16
C ASP A 108 12.42 4.33 11.99
N LYS A 109 12.76 4.98 10.88
CA LYS A 109 13.24 4.35 9.62
C LYS A 109 12.31 3.28 9.02
N ILE A 110 10.99 3.43 9.11
CA ILE A 110 10.06 2.54 8.39
C ILE A 110 10.30 2.64 6.89
N THR A 111 10.36 1.49 6.25
CA THR A 111 10.29 1.41 4.80
C THR A 111 8.94 0.84 4.38
N TRP A 112 8.45 1.25 3.22
CA TRP A 112 7.21 0.72 2.68
C TRP A 112 7.34 0.44 1.19
N ARG A 113 6.55 -0.53 0.72
CA ARG A 113 6.43 -0.88 -0.70
C ARG A 113 4.99 -1.23 -1.03
N VAL A 114 4.62 -1.10 -2.30
CA VAL A 114 3.32 -1.52 -2.81
C VAL A 114 3.50 -2.85 -3.55
N ASP A 115 2.69 -3.86 -3.22
CA ASP A 115 2.70 -5.13 -3.93
C ASP A 115 2.01 -5.03 -5.30
N SER A 116 2.13 -6.07 -6.14
CA SER A 116 1.47 -6.12 -7.45
C SER A 116 -0.07 -6.09 -7.37
N SER A 117 -0.63 -6.39 -6.21
CA SER A 117 -2.07 -6.35 -5.94
C SER A 117 -2.55 -4.97 -5.47
N GLY A 118 -1.64 -4.04 -5.20
CA GLY A 118 -1.94 -2.70 -4.70
C GLY A 118 -2.13 -2.62 -3.18
N ASN A 119 -1.61 -3.58 -2.41
CA ASN A 119 -1.54 -3.52 -0.96
C ASN A 119 -0.25 -2.87 -0.51
N VAL A 120 -0.29 -2.14 0.60
CA VAL A 120 0.89 -1.47 1.15
C VAL A 120 1.52 -2.36 2.21
N LEU A 121 2.81 -2.60 2.09
CA LEU A 121 3.58 -3.40 3.03
C LEU A 121 4.64 -2.52 3.69
N TYR A 122 4.57 -2.43 5.01
CA TYR A 122 5.48 -1.69 5.87
C TYR A 122 6.44 -2.66 6.55
N SER A 123 7.74 -2.36 6.47
CA SER A 123 8.79 -3.08 7.19
C SER A 123 9.29 -2.20 8.33
N LEU A 124 9.26 -2.74 9.55
CA LEU A 124 9.67 -2.06 10.77
C LEU A 124 11.14 -2.35 11.08
N LYS A 125 11.76 -1.48 11.89
CA LYS A 125 13.14 -1.64 12.34
C LYS A 125 13.38 -2.92 13.15
N SER A 126 12.35 -3.39 13.86
CA SER A 126 12.34 -4.66 14.59
C SER A 126 12.39 -5.90 13.69
N GLY A 127 12.26 -5.74 12.37
CA GLY A 127 12.16 -6.84 11.40
C GLY A 127 10.73 -7.35 11.19
N GLY A 128 9.77 -6.95 12.02
CA GLY A 128 8.36 -7.25 11.81
C GLY A 128 7.75 -6.44 10.65
N MET A 129 6.60 -6.91 10.18
CA MET A 129 5.92 -6.33 9.03
C MET A 129 4.47 -6.01 9.37
N VAL A 130 3.95 -4.96 8.73
CA VAL A 130 2.53 -4.60 8.77
C VAL A 130 2.05 -4.47 7.32
N LYS A 131 0.99 -5.18 6.95
CA LYS A 131 0.41 -5.16 5.61
C LYS A 131 -0.98 -4.58 5.63
N ASP A 132 -1.22 -3.55 4.83
CA ASP A 132 -2.54 -2.98 4.63
C ASP A 132 -3.17 -3.49 3.33
N ASN A 133 -4.19 -4.34 3.47
CA ASN A 133 -5.03 -4.80 2.37
C ASN A 133 -6.22 -3.88 2.09
N GLY A 134 -6.42 -2.86 2.94
CA GLY A 134 -7.41 -1.78 2.84
C GLY A 134 -8.75 -2.05 3.51
N ASP A 135 -9.19 -3.31 3.59
CA ASP A 135 -10.31 -3.76 4.42
C ASP A 135 -9.83 -4.41 5.73
N LYS A 136 -8.63 -4.98 5.68
CA LYS A 136 -7.93 -5.62 6.79
C LYS A 136 -6.47 -5.18 6.84
N ILE A 137 -5.90 -5.21 8.04
CA ILE A 137 -4.48 -5.00 8.28
C ILE A 137 -3.91 -6.28 8.92
N PHE A 138 -2.81 -6.77 8.37
CA PHE A 138 -2.09 -7.94 8.89
C PHE A 138 -0.80 -7.49 9.55
N PHE A 139 -0.33 -8.24 10.54
CA PHE A 139 0.96 -8.00 11.18
C PHE A 139 1.71 -9.31 11.45
N SER A 140 3.02 -9.20 11.64
CA SER A 140 3.87 -10.33 12.05
C SER A 140 3.55 -10.74 13.50
N ILE A 141 3.17 -12.00 13.72
CA ILE A 141 2.80 -12.53 15.06
C ILE A 141 3.97 -12.47 16.04
N ASN A 142 5.18 -12.77 15.54
CA ASN A 142 6.38 -12.89 16.37
C ASN A 142 7.00 -11.54 16.74
N ASP A 143 6.38 -10.42 16.35
CA ASP A 143 6.87 -9.09 16.70
C ASP A 143 5.77 -8.28 17.43
N PRO A 144 5.90 -8.06 18.75
CA PRO A 144 4.94 -7.27 19.51
C PRO A 144 4.89 -5.80 19.03
N THR A 145 5.99 -5.29 18.48
CA THR A 145 6.05 -3.95 17.91
C THR A 145 5.14 -3.84 16.70
N ALA A 146 5.17 -4.85 15.82
CA ALA A 146 4.30 -4.90 14.65
C ALA A 146 2.83 -4.90 15.02
N LYS A 147 2.44 -5.62 16.09
CA LYS A 147 1.07 -5.60 16.62
C LYS A 147 0.65 -4.20 17.05
N ILE A 148 1.45 -3.53 17.88
CA ILE A 148 1.14 -2.18 18.38
C ILE A 148 1.00 -1.18 17.23
N VAL A 149 1.91 -1.25 16.25
CA VAL A 149 1.89 -0.37 15.07
C VAL A 149 0.64 -0.65 14.22
N ALA A 150 0.32 -1.92 13.98
CA ALA A 150 -0.86 -2.32 13.22
C ALA A 150 -2.16 -1.85 13.90
N GLU A 151 -2.26 -1.96 15.22
CA GLU A 151 -3.41 -1.45 15.98
C GLU A 151 -3.55 0.07 15.87
N LYS A 152 -2.45 0.83 16.02
CA LYS A 152 -2.45 2.28 15.84
C LYS A 152 -2.89 2.68 14.43
N LEU A 153 -2.37 1.99 13.41
CA LEU A 153 -2.74 2.22 12.02
C LEU A 153 -4.21 1.88 11.76
N ALA A 154 -4.69 0.74 12.27
CA ALA A 154 -6.06 0.29 12.13
C ALA A 154 -7.06 1.25 12.76
N LYS A 155 -6.77 1.79 13.95
CA LYS A 155 -7.60 2.82 14.59
C LYS A 155 -7.75 4.06 13.72
N ARG A 156 -6.70 4.44 12.99
CA ARG A 156 -6.76 5.56 12.03
C ARG A 156 -7.46 5.21 10.74
N MET A 157 -7.29 3.99 10.24
CA MET A 157 -7.87 3.54 8.98
C MET A 157 -9.37 3.26 9.09
N PHE A 158 -9.76 2.49 10.10
CA PHE A 158 -11.12 1.96 10.26
C PHE A 158 -11.96 2.70 11.30
N GLY A 159 -11.33 3.50 12.15
CA GLY A 159 -11.95 4.19 13.30
C GLY A 159 -11.85 3.37 14.59
N ALA A 160 -12.65 3.71 15.60
CA ALA A 160 -12.61 3.06 16.91
C ALA A 160 -13.11 1.60 16.90
N ASN A 161 -13.97 1.23 15.95
CA ASN A 161 -14.60 -0.08 15.88
C ASN A 161 -13.74 -1.10 15.13
N ILE A 162 -12.64 -1.52 15.75
CA ILE A 162 -11.76 -2.56 15.22
C ILE A 162 -11.91 -3.87 15.99
N LYS A 163 -11.80 -5.00 15.29
CA LYS A 163 -11.69 -6.33 15.88
C LYS A 163 -10.37 -6.95 15.45
N ILE A 164 -9.75 -7.67 16.38
CA ILE A 164 -8.50 -8.39 16.16
C ILE A 164 -8.83 -9.88 16.18
N LYS A 165 -8.43 -10.63 15.16
CA LYS A 165 -8.54 -12.09 15.10
C LYS A 165 -7.19 -12.66 14.67
N GLY A 166 -6.47 -13.27 15.61
CA GLY A 166 -5.10 -13.74 15.36
C GLY A 166 -4.19 -12.58 14.96
N ASN A 167 -3.66 -12.62 13.74
CA ASN A 167 -2.77 -11.61 13.18
C ASN A 167 -3.45 -10.61 12.23
N GLU A 168 -4.78 -10.62 12.17
CA GLU A 168 -5.59 -9.74 11.32
C GLU A 168 -6.37 -8.73 12.17
N ILE A 169 -6.43 -7.49 11.70
CA ILE A 169 -7.26 -6.42 12.25
C ILE A 169 -8.23 -5.97 11.17
N TYR A 170 -9.53 -5.92 11.48
CA TYR A 170 -10.56 -5.53 10.53
C TYR A 170 -11.61 -4.64 11.18
N ARG A 171 -12.33 -3.88 10.35
CA ARG A 171 -13.43 -3.04 10.80
C ARG A 171 -14.61 -3.91 11.22
N MET A 172 -15.13 -3.68 12.43
CA MET A 172 -16.39 -4.29 12.84
C MET A 172 -17.53 -3.64 12.04
N GLN A 173 -18.18 -4.41 11.18
CA GLN A 173 -19.41 -3.96 10.54
C GLN A 173 -20.50 -3.88 11.61
N ARG A 174 -21.16 -2.73 11.73
CA ARG A 174 -22.43 -2.66 12.46
C ARG A 174 -23.43 -3.47 11.63
N LYS A 175 -24.00 -4.53 12.21
CA LYS A 175 -25.23 -5.11 11.66
C LYS A 175 -26.27 -4.00 11.70
N VAL A 176 -26.61 -3.43 10.55
CA VAL A 176 -27.82 -2.64 10.43
C VAL A 176 -28.95 -3.67 10.51
N MET A 177 -29.58 -3.79 11.67
CA MET A 177 -30.87 -4.48 11.78
C MET A 177 -31.85 -3.63 10.97
N VAL A 178 -32.19 -4.09 9.77
CA VAL A 178 -33.34 -3.55 9.04
C VAL A 178 -34.56 -4.12 9.74
N GLU A 179 -35.14 -3.32 10.62
CA GLU A 179 -36.45 -3.59 11.21
C GLU A 179 -37.47 -3.50 10.06
N GLN A 180 -37.96 -4.66 9.62
CA GLN A 180 -39.06 -4.72 8.67
C GLN A 180 -40.33 -4.27 9.39
N SER A 181 -40.61 -2.97 9.32
CA SER A 181 -41.94 -2.43 9.60
C SER A 181 -42.90 -2.93 8.52
N SER A 182 -43.50 -4.09 8.79
CA SER A 182 -44.68 -4.59 8.10
C SER A 182 -45.83 -3.64 8.40
N CYS A 183 -46.10 -2.68 7.50
CA CYS A 183 -47.36 -1.94 7.52
C CYS A 183 -48.52 -2.93 7.34
N ARG A 184 -49.40 -2.99 8.34
CA ARG A 184 -50.76 -3.48 8.21
C ARG A 184 -51.69 -2.30 7.99
#